data_AF-A0A8B8GEN8-F1
#
_entry.id   AF-A0A8B8GEN8-F1
#
_cell.length_a   1.000
_cell.length_b   1.000
_cell.length_c   1.000
_cell.angle_alpha   90.00
_cell.angle_beta   90.00
_cell.angle_gamma   90.00
#
_symmetry.space_group_name_H-M   'P 1'
#
loop_
_entity.id
_entity.type
_entity.pdbx_description
1 polymer ?
#
loop_
_entity_poly.entity_id
_entity_poly.type
_entity_poly.pdbx_seq_one_letter_code
_entity_poly.pdbx_strand_id
1 'polypeptide(L)'
;MTAFLQIHLNRSELAQQLMYARAADLDSHILLVSEIPARSRNNQRWVTSSDNKCAIVLPRTTHHVFLDDQGVGEGYVWIKSGQFKVFSCYFSPNKTLREFNSQLWNLEEEIRQTDPSTDIIIGGDFNAKSSVWGSARTDKRGQLLSEMMSSFSLITMNFGYTPTYQRANSKSIIDITFERVSQSVQIVDWKVLDTFLASDHKHITFDQQPTTRDADTDAPAQEEFPASTRKWAYRKFDLNALDT
;
A
#
# COMPACT_ATOMS: atom_id res chain seq x y z
N MET A 1 9.29 -1.16 17.01
CA MET A 1 9.11 -1.87 15.74
C MET A 1 7.67 -2.35 15.69
N THR A 2 7.00 -2.17 14.57
CA THR A 2 5.59 -2.54 14.39
C THR A 2 5.49 -3.51 13.21
N ALA A 3 5.08 -4.76 13.46
CA ALA A 3 4.94 -5.79 12.44
C ALA A 3 3.56 -5.75 11.77
N PHE A 4 3.54 -5.94 10.45
CA PHE A 4 2.35 -5.90 9.62
C PHE A 4 2.11 -7.23 8.90
N LEU A 5 0.84 -7.55 8.71
CA LEU A 5 0.36 -8.61 7.83
C LEU A 5 -0.71 -8.06 6.90
N GLN A 6 -0.42 -8.04 5.59
CA GLN A 6 -1.39 -7.71 4.56
C GLN A 6 -1.93 -9.00 3.93
N ILE A 7 -3.26 -9.11 3.87
CA ILE A 7 -3.96 -10.35 3.51
C ILE A 7 -5.30 -10.09 2.84
N HIS A 8 -5.59 -10.86 1.81
CA HIS A 8 -6.89 -10.89 1.16
C HIS A 8 -7.64 -12.18 1.51
N LEU A 9 -8.78 -12.06 2.20
CA LEU A 9 -9.52 -13.20 2.76
C LEU A 9 -10.49 -13.85 1.77
N ASN A 10 -10.78 -13.20 0.64
CA ASN A 10 -11.74 -13.70 -0.36
C ASN A 10 -13.10 -14.09 0.26
N ARG A 11 -13.52 -13.35 1.29
CA ARG A 11 -14.73 -13.57 2.11
C ARG A 11 -14.80 -14.95 2.78
N SER A 12 -13.66 -15.62 2.97
CA SER A 12 -13.58 -16.96 3.57
C SER A 12 -13.42 -16.88 5.09
N GLU A 13 -14.32 -17.53 5.82
CA GLU A 13 -14.21 -17.68 7.29
C GLU A 13 -13.01 -18.55 7.67
N LEU A 14 -12.67 -19.55 6.83
CA LEU A 14 -11.47 -20.36 7.03
C LEU A 14 -10.20 -19.52 6.86
N ALA A 15 -10.13 -18.69 5.82
CA ALA A 15 -8.99 -17.79 5.62
C ALA A 15 -8.85 -16.82 6.80
N GLN A 16 -9.96 -16.35 7.37
CA GLN A 16 -9.94 -15.52 8.57
C GLN A 16 -9.38 -16.23 9.80
N GLN A 17 -9.75 -17.49 10.04
CA GLN A 17 -9.19 -18.27 11.15
C GLN A 17 -7.69 -18.49 10.98
N LEU A 18 -7.27 -18.84 9.76
CA LEU A 18 -5.87 -19.03 9.40
C LEU A 18 -5.08 -17.71 9.50
N MET A 19 -5.70 -16.57 9.17
CA MET A 19 -5.12 -15.24 9.37
C MET A 19 -4.75 -15.00 10.85
N TYR A 20 -5.64 -15.33 11.79
CA TYR A 20 -5.35 -15.12 13.21
C TYR A 20 -4.22 -16.01 13.71
N ALA A 21 -4.19 -17.29 13.30
CA ALA A 21 -3.08 -18.18 13.61
C ALA A 21 -1.76 -17.63 13.03
N ARG A 22 -1.78 -17.19 11.77
CA ARG A 22 -0.60 -16.65 11.11
C ARG A 22 -0.11 -15.34 11.75
N ALA A 23 -1.03 -14.46 12.13
CA ALA A 23 -0.70 -13.22 12.82
C ALA A 23 -0.05 -13.49 14.18
N ALA A 24 -0.49 -14.53 14.90
CA ALA A 24 0.15 -14.93 16.15
C ALA A 24 1.55 -15.52 15.90
N ASP A 25 1.71 -16.39 14.90
CA ASP A 25 3.02 -16.98 14.55
C ASP A 25 4.06 -15.94 14.11
N LEU A 26 3.61 -14.86 13.48
CA LEU A 26 4.45 -13.77 13.00
C LEU A 26 4.58 -12.60 14.01
N ASP A 27 3.91 -12.68 15.16
CA ASP A 27 3.77 -11.57 16.11
C ASP A 27 3.34 -10.26 15.43
N SER A 28 2.36 -10.35 14.52
CA SER A 28 1.87 -9.21 13.76
C SER A 28 0.99 -8.30 14.63
N HIS A 29 1.24 -6.99 14.58
CA HIS A 29 0.54 -6.00 15.39
C HIS A 29 -0.61 -5.31 14.65
N ILE A 30 -0.51 -5.16 13.33
CA ILE A 30 -1.52 -4.52 12.49
C ILE A 30 -1.78 -5.40 11.27
N LEU A 31 -3.05 -5.78 11.05
CA LEU A 31 -3.44 -6.55 9.87
C LEU A 31 -4.20 -5.66 8.88
N LEU A 32 -3.77 -5.65 7.62
CA LEU A 32 -4.44 -4.96 6.51
C LEU A 32 -5.22 -6.00 5.71
N VAL A 33 -6.55 -5.92 5.74
CA VAL A 33 -7.41 -7.02 5.33
C VAL A 33 -8.30 -6.60 4.16
N SER A 34 -8.26 -7.35 3.07
CA SER A 34 -9.14 -7.18 1.89
C SER A 34 -10.16 -8.32 1.76
N GLU A 35 -11.31 -8.04 1.14
CA GLU A 35 -12.47 -8.92 0.96
C GLU A 35 -12.90 -9.64 2.25
N ILE A 36 -13.32 -8.86 3.24
CA ILE A 36 -13.69 -9.35 4.57
C ILE A 36 -14.98 -10.21 4.55
N PRO A 37 -15.07 -11.31 5.33
CA PRO A 37 -16.31 -12.09 5.42
C PRO A 37 -17.40 -11.34 6.20
N ALA A 38 -18.67 -11.57 5.83
CA ALA A 38 -19.80 -10.81 6.38
C ALA A 38 -19.92 -10.88 7.92
N ARG A 39 -19.56 -12.01 8.52
CA ARG A 39 -19.62 -12.22 9.98
C ARG A 39 -18.54 -11.47 10.78
N SER A 40 -17.52 -10.91 10.13
CA SER A 40 -16.42 -10.20 10.81
C SER A 40 -16.77 -8.78 11.28
N ARG A 41 -17.93 -8.26 10.86
CA ARG A 41 -18.29 -6.84 10.97
C ARG A 41 -18.66 -6.39 12.40
N ASN A 42 -18.78 -7.32 13.35
CA ASN A 42 -19.25 -7.04 14.72
C ASN A 42 -18.15 -7.21 15.80
N ASN A 43 -16.88 -7.10 15.44
CA ASN A 43 -15.77 -7.24 16.38
C ASN A 43 -15.12 -5.88 16.68
N GLN A 44 -15.04 -5.51 17.96
CA GLN A 44 -14.44 -4.23 18.41
C GLN A 44 -12.96 -4.05 18.02
N ARG A 45 -12.28 -5.12 17.57
CA ARG A 45 -10.89 -5.08 17.09
C ARG A 45 -10.77 -4.77 15.59
N TRP A 46 -11.89 -4.63 14.89
CA TRP A 46 -11.93 -4.38 13.45
C TRP A 46 -12.40 -2.94 13.21
N VAL A 47 -11.63 -2.22 12.41
CA VAL A 47 -12.07 -0.96 11.80
C VAL A 47 -12.32 -1.27 10.33
N THR A 48 -13.57 -1.11 9.86
CA THR A 48 -13.99 -1.55 8.53
C THR A 48 -14.32 -0.39 7.61
N SER A 49 -14.02 -0.52 6.31
CA SER A 49 -14.43 0.46 5.30
C SER A 49 -15.95 0.59 5.21
N SER A 50 -16.44 1.72 4.68
CA SER A 50 -17.88 2.00 4.62
C SER A 50 -18.66 1.01 3.74
N ASP A 51 -18.00 0.44 2.73
CA ASP A 51 -18.53 -0.61 1.85
C ASP A 51 -18.31 -2.03 2.38
N ASN A 52 -17.74 -2.18 3.58
CA ASN A 52 -17.44 -3.45 4.23
C ASN A 52 -16.61 -4.41 3.37
N LYS A 53 -15.65 -3.86 2.62
CA LYS A 53 -14.75 -4.65 1.76
C LYS A 53 -13.35 -4.81 2.32
N CYS A 54 -12.85 -3.84 3.07
CA CYS A 54 -11.55 -3.94 3.72
C CYS A 54 -11.63 -3.54 5.18
N ALA A 55 -10.61 -3.92 5.94
CA ALA A 55 -10.52 -3.64 7.36
C ALA A 55 -9.07 -3.49 7.82
N ILE A 56 -8.89 -2.75 8.91
CA ILE A 56 -7.69 -2.84 9.75
C ILE A 56 -8.07 -3.62 11.00
N VAL A 57 -7.26 -4.62 11.34
CA VAL A 57 -7.46 -5.45 12.54
C VAL A 57 -6.28 -5.26 13.46
N LEU A 58 -6.57 -5.03 14.74
CA LEU A 58 -5.59 -5.04 15.83
C LEU A 58 -5.73 -6.36 16.60
N PRO A 59 -4.84 -7.35 16.39
CA PRO A 59 -4.86 -8.61 17.12
C PRO A 59 -4.82 -8.42 18.65
N ARG A 60 -5.15 -9.48 19.39
CA ARG A 60 -5.10 -9.44 20.86
C ARG A 60 -3.68 -9.28 21.41
N THR A 61 -2.68 -9.68 20.63
CA THR A 61 -1.24 -9.54 20.92
C THR A 61 -0.74 -8.11 20.74
N THR A 62 -1.54 -7.23 20.14
CA THR A 62 -1.15 -5.83 19.94
C THR A 62 -1.24 -5.06 21.25
N HIS A 63 -0.08 -4.74 21.84
CA HIS A 63 0.01 -4.04 23.13
C HIS A 63 0.52 -2.60 23.05
N HIS A 64 1.19 -2.22 21.96
CA HIS A 64 1.87 -0.92 21.83
C HIS A 64 1.36 -0.06 20.66
N VAL A 65 0.30 -0.50 19.97
CA VAL A 65 -0.41 0.33 18.98
C VAL A 65 -1.69 0.83 19.62
N PHE A 66 -1.77 2.14 19.82
CA PHE A 66 -2.93 2.80 20.40
C PHE A 66 -3.75 3.45 19.31
N LEU A 67 -5.07 3.22 19.32
CA LEU A 67 -5.98 3.82 18.35
C LEU A 67 -6.31 5.25 18.77
N ASP A 68 -5.60 6.22 18.21
CA ASP A 68 -5.81 7.64 18.52
C ASP A 68 -6.98 8.21 17.73
N ASP A 69 -7.10 7.81 16.46
CA ASP A 69 -8.16 8.23 15.56
C ASP A 69 -8.39 7.18 14.47
N GLN A 70 -9.53 7.26 13.79
CA GLN A 70 -9.87 6.41 12.68
C GLN A 70 -10.82 7.10 11.70
N GLY A 71 -10.77 6.68 10.43
CA GLY A 71 -11.69 7.14 9.41
C GLY A 71 -11.94 6.08 8.35
N VAL A 72 -13.05 6.23 7.65
CA VAL A 72 -13.54 5.22 6.70
C VAL A 72 -14.03 5.89 5.43
N GLY A 73 -13.80 5.24 4.30
CA GLY A 73 -14.33 5.63 3.01
C GLY A 73 -14.70 4.40 2.18
N GLU A 74 -15.21 4.64 0.97
CA GLU A 74 -15.52 3.54 0.06
C GLU A 74 -14.23 2.95 -0.51
N GLY A 75 -13.90 1.70 -0.17
CA GLY A 75 -12.68 1.02 -0.61
C GLY A 75 -11.43 1.33 0.23
N TYR A 76 -11.55 2.10 1.31
CA TYR A 76 -10.46 2.27 2.28
C TYR A 76 -10.96 2.43 3.71
N VAL A 77 -10.06 2.15 4.64
CA VAL A 77 -10.16 2.49 6.06
C VAL A 77 -8.78 2.88 6.56
N TRP A 78 -8.71 3.79 7.53
CA TRP A 78 -7.46 4.13 8.17
C TRP A 78 -7.58 4.20 9.68
N ILE A 79 -6.45 3.98 10.34
CA ILE A 79 -6.25 4.27 11.77
C ILE A 79 -5.05 5.19 11.94
N LYS A 80 -5.06 5.98 13.00
CA LYS A 80 -3.93 6.79 13.44
C LYS A 80 -3.42 6.27 14.78
N SER A 81 -2.11 6.16 14.90
CA SER A 81 -1.41 5.83 16.15
C SER A 81 -0.11 6.61 16.22
N GLY A 82 -0.01 7.53 17.19
CA GLY A 82 1.08 8.47 17.32
C GLY A 82 1.33 9.26 16.03
N GLN A 83 2.53 9.06 15.47
CA GLN A 83 2.99 9.77 14.26
C GLN A 83 2.70 9.02 12.96
N PHE A 84 2.06 7.85 12.98
CA PHE A 84 1.74 7.14 11.74
C PHE A 84 0.23 6.97 11.53
N LYS A 85 -0.16 7.06 10.26
CA LYS A 85 -1.51 6.80 9.75
C LYS A 85 -1.44 5.64 8.77
N VAL A 86 -2.15 4.57 9.08
CA VAL A 86 -2.14 3.32 8.30
C VAL A 86 -3.46 3.18 7.57
N PHE A 87 -3.40 2.89 6.28
CA PHE A 87 -4.55 2.64 5.42
C PHE A 87 -4.59 1.17 5.00
N SER A 88 -5.77 0.56 5.09
CA SER A 88 -6.10 -0.68 4.39
C SER A 88 -7.05 -0.35 3.24
N CYS A 89 -6.76 -0.89 2.06
CA CYS A 89 -7.52 -0.62 0.84
C CYS A 89 -8.06 -1.89 0.17
N TYR A 90 -9.18 -1.75 -0.53
CA TYR A 90 -9.64 -2.74 -1.51
C TYR A 90 -10.39 -2.07 -2.65
N PHE A 91 -9.87 -2.22 -3.86
CA PHE A 91 -10.45 -1.63 -5.08
C PHE A 91 -10.83 -2.78 -6.02
N SER A 92 -12.12 -3.05 -6.13
CA SER A 92 -12.66 -4.17 -6.92
C SER A 92 -12.15 -4.16 -8.38
N PRO A 93 -11.83 -5.34 -8.95
CA PRO A 93 -11.48 -5.46 -10.37
C PRO A 93 -12.70 -5.24 -11.27
N ASN A 94 -13.91 -5.41 -10.73
CA ASN A 94 -15.17 -5.30 -11.47
C ASN A 94 -15.65 -3.85 -11.62
N LYS A 95 -14.98 -2.89 -11.00
CA LYS A 95 -15.28 -1.46 -11.15
C LYS A 95 -14.70 -0.93 -12.46
N THR A 96 -15.50 -0.13 -13.17
CA THR A 96 -15.05 0.63 -14.34
C THR A 96 -13.91 1.57 -13.98
N LEU A 97 -13.17 2.04 -14.98
CA LEU A 97 -12.10 3.01 -14.75
C LEU A 97 -12.62 4.32 -14.10
N ARG A 98 -13.86 4.72 -14.42
CA ARG A 98 -14.50 5.91 -13.83
C ARG A 98 -14.77 5.71 -12.33
N GLU A 99 -15.33 4.57 -11.95
CA GLU A 99 -15.59 4.23 -10.54
C GLU A 99 -14.28 4.06 -9.77
N PHE A 100 -13.27 3.44 -10.38
CA PHE A 100 -11.92 3.37 -9.82
C PHE A 100 -11.36 4.77 -9.54
N ASN A 101 -11.44 5.67 -10.53
CA ASN A 101 -10.96 7.04 -10.38
C ASN A 101 -11.72 7.81 -9.28
N SER A 102 -13.03 7.57 -9.14
CA SER A 102 -13.82 8.15 -8.06
C SER A 102 -13.37 7.65 -6.68
N GLN A 103 -13.05 6.36 -6.53
CA GLN A 103 -12.51 5.85 -5.27
C GLN A 103 -11.11 6.40 -5.00
N LEU A 104 -10.29 6.51 -6.04
CA LEU A 104 -8.94 7.06 -5.93
C LEU A 104 -8.95 8.52 -5.47
N TRP A 105 -9.89 9.32 -5.99
CA TRP A 105 -10.11 10.70 -5.56
C TRP A 105 -10.47 10.79 -4.06
N ASN A 106 -11.37 9.92 -3.60
CA ASN A 106 -11.76 9.91 -2.18
C ASN A 106 -10.59 9.53 -1.25
N LEU A 107 -9.71 8.63 -1.70
CA LEU A 107 -8.50 8.28 -0.97
C LEU A 107 -7.48 9.43 -1.01
N GLU A 108 -7.32 10.08 -2.17
CA GLU A 108 -6.45 11.23 -2.37
C GLU A 108 -6.80 12.38 -1.42
N GLU A 109 -8.08 12.72 -1.30
CA GLU A 109 -8.53 13.78 -0.40
C GLU A 109 -8.22 13.47 1.08
N GLU A 110 -8.33 12.21 1.48
CA GLU A 110 -7.98 11.77 2.83
C GLU A 110 -6.46 11.83 3.10
N ILE A 111 -5.65 11.45 2.10
CA ILE A 111 -4.18 11.59 2.17
C ILE A 111 -3.79 13.06 2.25
N ARG A 112 -4.44 13.92 1.47
CA ARG A 112 -4.21 15.38 1.41
C ARG A 112 -4.49 16.07 2.75
N GLN A 113 -5.50 15.61 3.49
CA GLN A 113 -5.84 16.12 4.81
C GLN A 113 -4.91 15.63 5.93
N THR A 114 -4.03 14.67 5.64
CA THR A 114 -3.09 14.14 6.62
C THR A 114 -1.90 15.09 6.79
N ASP A 115 -1.58 15.42 8.05
CA ASP A 115 -0.47 16.30 8.40
C ASP A 115 0.83 15.85 7.70
N PRO A 116 1.62 16.77 7.09
CA PRO A 116 2.86 16.41 6.40
C PRO A 116 3.91 15.71 7.29
N SER A 117 3.87 15.93 8.60
CA SER A 117 4.74 15.26 9.58
C SER A 117 4.26 13.87 9.99
N THR A 118 3.05 13.47 9.58
CA THR A 118 2.53 12.13 9.83
C THR A 118 3.03 11.16 8.76
N ASP A 119 3.66 10.08 9.22
CA ASP A 119 4.07 8.95 8.41
C ASP A 119 2.83 8.24 7.86
N ILE A 120 2.87 7.84 6.58
CA ILE A 120 1.74 7.14 5.96
C ILE A 120 2.20 5.78 5.45
N ILE A 121 1.44 4.75 5.80
CA ILE A 121 1.53 3.42 5.21
C ILE A 121 0.19 3.10 4.56
N ILE A 122 0.21 2.66 3.30
CA ILE A 122 -0.99 2.24 2.58
C ILE A 122 -0.78 0.84 2.05
N GLY A 123 -1.64 -0.10 2.44
CA GLY A 123 -1.59 -1.47 1.93
C GLY A 123 -2.96 -1.96 1.49
N GLY A 124 -3.00 -2.80 0.47
CA GLY A 124 -4.23 -3.46 0.07
C GLY A 124 -4.19 -4.01 -1.35
N ASP A 125 -5.32 -4.60 -1.76
CA ASP A 125 -5.53 -5.04 -3.14
C ASP A 125 -6.16 -3.91 -3.96
N PHE A 126 -5.39 -3.36 -4.90
CA PHE A 126 -5.83 -2.27 -5.77
C PHE A 126 -6.40 -2.76 -7.11
N ASN A 127 -6.22 -4.05 -7.44
CA ASN A 127 -6.47 -4.60 -8.78
C ASN A 127 -5.89 -3.70 -9.89
N ALA A 128 -4.65 -3.24 -9.71
CA ALA A 128 -3.95 -2.32 -10.59
C ALA A 128 -2.56 -2.88 -10.92
N LYS A 129 -2.12 -2.75 -12.17
CA LYS A 129 -0.83 -3.30 -12.64
C LYS A 129 0.09 -2.17 -13.04
N SER A 130 1.31 -2.16 -12.50
CA SER A 130 2.39 -1.26 -12.90
C SER A 130 3.74 -1.94 -12.78
N SER A 131 4.63 -1.65 -13.72
CA SER A 131 6.03 -2.05 -13.62
C SER A 131 6.72 -1.48 -12.39
N VAL A 132 6.20 -0.37 -11.82
CA VAL A 132 6.71 0.26 -10.60
C VAL A 132 6.71 -0.70 -9.41
N TRP A 133 5.71 -1.58 -9.29
CA TRP A 133 5.62 -2.63 -8.25
C TRP A 133 5.81 -4.03 -8.83
N GLY A 134 6.56 -4.16 -9.93
CA GLY A 134 6.96 -5.46 -10.47
C GLY A 134 5.95 -6.16 -11.39
N SER A 135 4.84 -5.53 -11.77
CA SER A 135 3.97 -6.13 -12.79
C SER A 135 4.64 -6.14 -14.16
N ALA A 136 4.37 -7.18 -14.97
CA ALA A 136 4.93 -7.30 -16.32
C ALA A 136 4.46 -6.20 -17.31
N ARG A 137 3.38 -5.48 -16.98
CA ARG A 137 2.85 -4.36 -17.76
C ARG A 137 2.19 -3.34 -16.85
N THR A 138 2.10 -2.11 -17.34
CA THR A 138 1.32 -1.05 -16.70
C THR A 138 -0.04 -0.92 -17.38
N ASP A 139 -1.12 -0.97 -16.59
CA ASP A 139 -2.48 -0.68 -17.05
C ASP A 139 -2.93 0.72 -16.62
N LYS A 140 -4.12 1.16 -17.08
CA LYS A 140 -4.64 2.50 -16.77
C LYS A 140 -4.86 2.73 -15.27
N ARG A 141 -5.25 1.68 -14.52
CA ARG A 141 -5.46 1.78 -13.07
C ARG A 141 -4.11 1.96 -12.37
N GLY A 142 -3.10 1.19 -12.79
CA GLY A 142 -1.75 1.30 -12.27
C GLY A 142 -1.10 2.63 -12.58
N GLN A 143 -1.32 3.18 -13.78
CA GLN A 143 -0.87 4.52 -14.13
C GLN A 143 -1.45 5.57 -13.17
N LEU A 144 -2.77 5.66 -13.07
CA LEU A 144 -3.45 6.63 -12.19
C LEU A 144 -3.04 6.48 -10.73
N LEU A 145 -2.98 5.24 -10.23
CA LEU A 145 -2.55 4.96 -8.86
C LEU A 145 -1.11 5.42 -8.63
N SER A 146 -0.19 5.09 -9.54
CA SER A 146 1.22 5.47 -9.40
C SER A 146 1.42 6.99 -9.47
N GLU A 147 0.70 7.69 -10.34
CA GLU A 147 0.75 9.14 -10.47
C GLU A 147 0.23 9.82 -9.20
N MET A 148 -0.92 9.35 -8.68
CA MET A 148 -1.50 9.87 -7.42
C MET A 148 -0.54 9.65 -6.24
N MET A 149 -0.06 8.42 -6.02
CA MET A 149 0.82 8.11 -4.89
C MET A 149 2.11 8.94 -4.94
N SER A 150 2.72 9.06 -6.13
CA SER A 150 3.95 9.85 -6.31
C SER A 150 3.75 11.33 -5.97
N SER A 151 2.55 11.89 -6.19
CA SER A 151 2.25 13.29 -5.85
C SER A 151 2.27 13.58 -4.34
N PHE A 152 2.19 12.55 -3.50
CA PHE A 152 2.26 12.64 -2.04
C PHE A 152 3.55 12.02 -1.45
N SER A 153 4.59 11.86 -2.28
CA SER A 153 5.85 11.21 -1.88
C SER A 153 5.66 9.80 -1.33
N LEU A 154 4.63 9.09 -1.79
CA LEU A 154 4.39 7.68 -1.46
C LEU A 154 5.14 6.81 -2.48
N ILE A 155 6.11 6.05 -2.00
CA ILE A 155 6.87 5.07 -2.80
C ILE A 155 6.33 3.67 -2.53
N THR A 156 6.45 2.77 -3.51
CA THR A 156 6.06 1.36 -3.31
C THR A 156 7.16 0.61 -2.58
N MET A 157 6.76 -0.24 -1.63
CA MET A 157 7.65 -1.16 -0.91
C MET A 157 7.65 -2.56 -1.52
N ASN A 158 6.83 -2.80 -2.55
CA ASN A 158 6.84 -4.06 -3.27
C ASN A 158 8.21 -4.28 -3.91
N PHE A 159 8.82 -5.43 -3.60
CA PHE A 159 10.13 -5.80 -4.14
C PHE A 159 10.07 -7.11 -4.93
N GLY A 160 10.77 -7.14 -6.06
CA GLY A 160 10.89 -8.30 -6.92
C GLY A 160 9.65 -8.56 -7.79
N TYR A 161 9.53 -9.81 -8.24
CA TYR A 161 8.51 -10.24 -9.23
C TYR A 161 7.62 -11.37 -8.72
N THR A 162 7.66 -11.65 -7.41
CA THR A 162 6.83 -12.70 -6.80
C THR A 162 5.36 -12.32 -6.89
N PRO A 163 4.49 -13.13 -7.53
CA PRO A 163 3.07 -12.82 -7.64
C PRO A 163 2.41 -12.75 -6.26
N THR A 164 1.60 -11.71 -6.03
CA THR A 164 0.76 -11.59 -4.82
C THR A 164 -0.59 -12.28 -5.01
N TYR A 165 -0.99 -12.51 -6.25
CA TYR A 165 -2.16 -13.28 -6.63
C TYR A 165 -1.77 -14.40 -7.59
N GLN A 166 -2.22 -15.63 -7.30
CA GLN A 166 -1.93 -16.80 -8.12
C GLN A 166 -3.10 -17.79 -8.14
N ARG A 167 -3.62 -18.04 -9.35
CA ARG A 167 -4.49 -19.18 -9.69
C ARG A 167 -3.82 -20.04 -10.75
N ALA A 168 -4.39 -21.22 -11.03
CA ALA A 168 -3.88 -22.19 -12.01
C ALA A 168 -3.40 -21.54 -13.32
N ASN A 169 -4.16 -20.58 -13.87
CA ASN A 169 -3.87 -19.94 -15.16
C ASN A 169 -3.64 -18.42 -15.07
N SER A 170 -3.44 -17.85 -13.88
CA SER A 170 -3.30 -16.40 -13.72
C SER A 170 -2.34 -16.05 -12.59
N LYS A 171 -1.43 -15.12 -12.87
CA LYS A 171 -0.48 -14.56 -11.89
C LYS A 171 -0.45 -13.04 -12.03
N SER A 172 -0.51 -12.33 -10.92
CA SER A 172 -0.39 -10.87 -10.90
C SER A 172 0.16 -10.34 -9.59
N ILE A 173 0.67 -9.11 -9.65
CA ILE A 173 1.07 -8.32 -8.48
C ILE A 173 0.09 -7.16 -8.39
N ILE A 174 -0.89 -7.31 -7.51
CA ILE A 174 -2.03 -6.38 -7.36
C ILE A 174 -2.26 -5.97 -5.90
N ASP A 175 -1.65 -6.71 -4.97
CA ASP A 175 -1.55 -6.34 -3.57
C ASP A 175 -0.30 -5.46 -3.42
N ILE A 176 -0.50 -4.20 -3.07
CA ILE A 176 0.55 -3.18 -3.09
C ILE A 176 0.68 -2.58 -1.71
N THR A 177 1.92 -2.32 -1.29
CA THR A 177 2.25 -1.57 -0.09
C THR A 177 2.99 -0.29 -0.50
N PHE A 178 2.57 0.84 0.05
CA PHE A 178 3.22 2.14 -0.12
C PHE A 178 3.63 2.70 1.24
N GLU A 179 4.73 3.45 1.24
CA GLU A 179 5.22 4.22 2.36
C GLU A 179 5.47 5.66 1.92
N ARG A 180 5.05 6.64 2.75
CA ARG A 180 5.41 8.04 2.54
C ARG A 180 6.85 8.20 2.98
N VAL A 181 7.70 8.68 2.09
CA VAL A 181 9.11 8.94 2.39
C VAL A 181 9.21 9.85 3.60
N SER A 182 9.77 9.32 4.69
CA SER A 182 9.92 9.99 5.97
C SER A 182 11.33 9.84 6.50
N GLN A 183 11.74 10.75 7.39
CA GLN A 183 13.01 10.65 8.10
C GLN A 183 12.89 9.87 9.42
N SER A 184 11.67 9.65 9.91
CA SER A 184 11.43 9.10 11.25
C SER A 184 11.37 7.58 11.28
N VAL A 185 10.73 6.99 10.26
CA VAL A 185 10.48 5.55 10.16
C VAL A 185 10.69 5.07 8.73
N GLN A 186 10.92 3.76 8.60
CA GLN A 186 11.03 3.06 7.32
C GLN A 186 10.37 1.67 7.42
N ILE A 187 9.81 1.22 6.30
CA ILE A 187 9.40 -0.16 6.11
C ILE A 187 10.62 -1.01 5.74
N VAL A 188 10.80 -2.12 6.45
CA VAL A 188 11.85 -3.12 6.23
C VAL A 188 11.26 -4.52 6.12
N ASP A 189 12.08 -5.46 5.65
CA ASP A 189 11.74 -6.88 5.57
C ASP A 189 10.44 -7.21 4.82
N TRP A 190 10.08 -6.34 3.85
CA TRP A 190 8.92 -6.56 3.00
C TRP A 190 9.09 -7.82 2.16
N LYS A 191 8.13 -8.74 2.28
CA LYS A 191 8.15 -10.01 1.52
C LYS A 191 6.77 -10.61 1.33
N VAL A 192 6.63 -11.31 0.21
CA VAL A 192 5.49 -12.19 -0.08
C VAL A 192 5.75 -13.56 0.54
N LEU A 193 4.79 -14.06 1.31
CA LEU A 193 4.81 -15.36 1.95
C LEU A 193 4.12 -16.40 1.07
N ASP A 194 4.73 -17.58 0.93
CA ASP A 194 4.21 -18.68 0.11
C ASP A 194 3.33 -19.67 0.90
N THR A 195 2.94 -19.30 2.13
CA THR A 195 2.03 -20.11 2.95
C THR A 195 0.61 -19.96 2.46
N PHE A 196 -0.06 -21.08 2.15
CA PHE A 196 -1.46 -21.06 1.76
C PHE A 196 -2.39 -20.86 2.97
N LEU A 197 -3.19 -19.77 2.97
CA LEU A 197 -4.23 -19.53 3.98
C LEU A 197 -5.65 -19.51 3.37
N ALA A 198 -5.99 -20.53 2.57
CA ALA A 198 -7.32 -20.67 1.97
C ALA A 198 -7.75 -19.49 1.07
N SER A 199 -6.77 -18.85 0.42
CA SER A 199 -6.95 -17.75 -0.53
C SER A 199 -6.01 -17.92 -1.71
N ASP A 200 -6.43 -17.45 -2.89
CA ASP A 200 -5.57 -17.38 -4.08
C ASP A 200 -4.58 -16.20 -4.02
N HIS A 201 -4.77 -15.29 -3.05
CA HIS A 201 -3.80 -14.26 -2.73
C HIS A 201 -2.78 -14.79 -1.73
N LYS A 202 -1.52 -14.46 -1.98
CA LYS A 202 -0.40 -14.64 -1.05
C LYS A 202 -0.39 -13.51 -0.03
N HIS A 203 0.18 -13.81 1.13
CA HIS A 203 0.23 -12.86 2.23
C HIS A 203 1.50 -12.03 2.14
N ILE A 204 1.44 -10.79 2.56
CA ILE A 204 2.59 -9.89 2.60
C ILE A 204 2.87 -9.58 4.06
N THR A 205 4.14 -9.59 4.43
CA THR A 205 4.57 -9.11 5.75
C THR A 205 5.72 -8.14 5.59
N PHE A 206 5.79 -7.21 6.53
CA PHE A 206 6.83 -6.19 6.62
C PHE A 206 6.82 -5.60 8.02
N ASP A 207 7.92 -4.97 8.40
CA ASP A 207 8.08 -4.30 9.68
C ASP A 207 8.29 -2.80 9.48
N GLN A 208 7.74 -2.00 10.37
CA GLN A 208 8.07 -0.58 10.49
C GLN A 208 9.02 -0.41 11.66
N GLN A 209 10.13 0.30 11.43
CA GLN A 209 11.09 0.64 12.48
C GLN A 209 11.55 2.09 12.35
N PRO A 210 12.07 2.70 13.44
CA PRO A 210 12.73 3.99 13.35
C PRO A 210 13.87 3.96 12.33
N THR A 211 14.05 5.04 11.60
CA THR A 211 15.19 5.17 10.69
C THR A 211 16.47 5.28 11.50
N THR A 212 17.38 4.30 11.37
CA THR A 212 18.71 4.37 11.97
C THR A 212 19.55 5.34 11.16
N ARG A 213 19.89 6.50 11.75
CA ARG A 213 21.01 7.29 11.24
C ARG A 213 22.27 6.61 11.75
N ASP A 214 23.03 5.99 10.86
CA ASP A 214 24.42 5.68 11.17
C ASP A 214 25.12 7.02 11.41
N ALA A 215 25.32 7.34 12.67
CA ALA A 215 26.19 8.43 13.10
C ALA A 215 27.64 7.97 12.94
N ASP A 216 28.08 7.76 11.69
CA ASP A 216 29.50 7.64 11.32
C ASP A 216 29.62 7.54 9.79
N THR A 217 29.47 8.67 9.11
CA THR A 217 30.36 9.04 8.01
C THR A 217 30.48 10.55 8.00
N ASP A 218 31.54 11.06 8.63
CA ASP A 218 32.19 12.31 8.22
C ASP A 218 32.64 12.16 6.75
N ALA A 219 31.72 12.38 5.82
CA ALA A 219 32.05 12.66 4.42
C ALA A 219 32.16 14.19 4.28
N PRO A 220 33.26 14.73 3.74
CA PRO A 220 33.47 16.17 3.68
C PRO A 220 32.43 16.83 2.77
N ALA A 221 32.11 18.07 3.12
CA ALA A 221 31.18 18.92 2.40
C ALA A 221 31.54 19.10 0.91
N GLN A 222 30.49 19.04 0.08
CA GLN A 222 30.32 19.65 -1.24
C GLN A 222 31.26 19.22 -2.39
N GLU A 223 30.72 18.40 -3.29
CA GLU A 223 30.92 18.62 -4.73
C GLU A 223 29.62 19.12 -5.34
N GLU A 224 29.67 20.34 -5.89
CA GLU A 224 28.61 20.94 -6.69
C GLU A 224 28.37 20.11 -7.95
N PHE A 225 27.18 19.53 -8.09
CA PHE A 225 26.76 18.95 -9.37
C PHE A 225 26.51 20.07 -10.38
N PRO A 226 27.15 20.07 -11.56
CA PRO A 226 26.96 21.13 -12.54
C PRO A 226 25.54 21.10 -13.11
N ALA A 227 24.91 22.27 -13.13
CA ALA A 227 23.58 22.49 -13.65
C ALA A 227 23.51 22.28 -15.17
N SER A 228 23.16 21.07 -15.63
CA SER A 228 22.61 20.78 -16.96
C SER A 228 22.25 19.29 -16.99
N THR A 229 21.01 18.83 -17.20
CA THR A 229 20.20 19.10 -18.38
C THR A 229 18.70 19.03 -18.07
N ARG A 230 18.03 20.15 -18.34
CA ARG A 230 16.58 20.24 -18.51
C ARG A 230 16.14 19.58 -19.83
N LYS A 231 14.96 18.93 -19.77
CA LYS A 231 13.93 18.72 -20.82
C LYS A 231 14.02 17.50 -21.73
N TRP A 232 12.97 16.69 -21.65
CA TRP A 232 12.19 16.30 -22.82
C TRP A 232 10.73 16.74 -22.61
N ALA A 233 10.31 17.74 -23.37
CA ALA A 233 8.91 18.16 -23.49
C ALA A 233 8.52 18.01 -24.97
N TYR A 234 7.68 17.03 -25.27
CA TYR A 234 7.09 16.88 -26.60
C TYR A 234 5.99 17.93 -26.80
N ARG A 235 6.21 18.87 -27.72
CA ARG A 235 5.23 19.44 -28.67
C ARG A 235 5.78 20.71 -29.33
N LYS A 236 6.17 20.58 -30.60
CA LYS A 236 5.89 21.48 -31.74
C LYS A 236 6.80 21.08 -32.90
N PHE A 237 6.26 20.28 -33.81
CA PHE A 237 6.88 20.00 -35.10
C PHE A 237 6.26 21.00 -36.09
N ASP A 238 7.07 21.90 -36.65
CA ASP A 238 6.64 22.83 -37.70
C ASP A 238 7.12 22.29 -39.04
N LEU A 239 6.17 21.98 -39.92
CA LEU A 239 6.39 21.30 -41.20
C LEU A 239 6.86 22.25 -42.32
N ASN A 240 6.97 23.55 -42.07
CA ASN A 240 7.35 24.54 -43.09
C ASN A 240 8.87 24.72 -43.28
N ALA A 241 9.71 23.93 -42.61
CA ALA A 241 11.17 24.07 -42.68
C ALA A 241 11.85 23.11 -43.67
N LEU A 242 11.09 22.37 -44.47
CA LEU A 242 11.61 21.42 -45.45
C LEU A 242 11.01 21.74 -46.82
N ASP A 243 11.60 22.72 -47.51
CA ASP A 243 11.69 22.78 -48.98
C ASP A 243 12.51 24.01 -49.38
N THR A 244 13.76 23.77 -49.78
CA THR A 244 14.49 24.54 -50.80
C THR A 244 14.96 23.57 -51.85
#